data_AF-A0A521TN15-F1
#
_entry.id   AF-A0A521TN15-F1
#
_cell.length_a   1.000
_cell.length_b   1.000
_cell.length_c   1.000
_cell.angle_alpha   90.00
_cell.angle_beta   90.00
_cell.angle_gamma   90.00
#
_symmetry.space_group_name_H-M   'P 1'
#
loop_
_entity.id
_entity.type
_entity.pdbx_description
1 polymer ?
#
loop_
_entity_poly.entity_id
_entity_poly.type
_entity_poly.pdbx_seq_one_letter_code
_entity_poly.pdbx_strand_id
1 'polypeptide(L)'
;MTRRASVPEGKALFFRRPEDAPAEERASSPTRQSAVFLEERHIDWLEDKCREARRNGGKAIRKAAIIRALLDVAMDGSIDLTGLHRDAEVAERIRRGIRGA
;
A
#
# COMPACT_ATOMS: atom_id res chain seq x y z
N MET A 1 5.63 36.37 -53.39
CA MET A 1 6.72 36.46 -52.40
C MET A 1 6.12 36.37 -51.00
N THR A 2 6.08 35.18 -50.42
CA THR A 2 5.43 34.89 -49.13
C THR A 2 6.49 34.73 -48.05
N ARG A 3 6.43 35.57 -47.01
CA ARG A 3 7.34 35.56 -45.85
C ARG A 3 7.19 34.24 -45.10
N ARG A 4 8.28 33.47 -44.99
CA ARG A 4 8.39 32.32 -44.08
C ARG A 4 8.58 32.85 -42.65
N ALA A 5 7.64 32.53 -41.77
CA ALA A 5 7.77 32.78 -40.34
C ALA A 5 8.93 31.94 -39.78
N SER A 6 9.79 32.58 -39.00
CA SER A 6 10.91 31.94 -38.29
C SER A 6 10.38 31.18 -37.07
N VAL A 7 10.74 29.91 -36.93
CA VAL A 7 10.42 29.09 -35.75
C VAL A 7 11.57 29.25 -34.74
N PRO A 8 11.31 29.53 -33.46
CA PRO A 8 12.38 29.64 -32.47
C PRO A 8 12.98 28.26 -32.17
N GLU A 9 14.30 28.15 -32.30
CA GLU A 9 15.09 27.08 -31.70
C GLU A 9 14.88 27.12 -30.17
N GLY A 10 14.44 26.00 -29.57
CA GLY A 10 14.48 25.90 -28.11
C GLY A 10 13.34 25.18 -27.40
N LYS A 11 12.52 24.37 -28.07
CA LYS A 11 11.68 23.37 -27.36
C LYS A 11 11.78 22.02 -28.05
N ALA A 12 12.94 21.40 -27.84
CA ALA A 12 13.12 19.98 -28.08
C ALA A 12 12.00 19.24 -27.35
N LEU A 13 11.15 18.61 -28.16
CA LEU A 13 10.21 17.59 -27.78
C LEU A 13 10.93 16.63 -26.81
N PHE A 14 10.49 16.63 -25.56
CA PHE A 14 10.92 15.64 -24.57
C PHE A 14 10.38 14.28 -25.03
N PHE A 15 11.10 13.63 -25.94
CA PHE A 15 10.95 12.23 -26.22
C PHE A 15 11.22 11.49 -24.92
N ARG A 16 10.15 11.06 -24.26
CA ARG A 16 10.23 10.12 -23.14
C ARG A 16 10.85 8.84 -23.71
N ARG A 17 12.07 8.52 -23.27
CA ARG A 17 12.75 7.26 -23.59
C ARG A 17 11.85 6.13 -23.09
N PRO A 18 11.51 5.12 -23.92
CA PRO A 18 10.58 4.05 -23.54
C PRO A 18 11.13 3.07 -22.48
N GLU A 19 12.30 3.34 -21.90
CA GLU A 19 12.96 2.49 -20.91
C GLU A 19 12.52 2.78 -19.46
N ASP A 20 11.73 3.83 -19.21
CA ASP A 20 11.08 4.07 -17.90
C ASP A 20 9.71 3.40 -17.81
N ALA A 21 9.64 2.11 -18.13
CA ALA A 21 8.49 1.29 -17.77
C ALA A 21 8.60 0.95 -16.27
N PRO A 22 7.67 1.40 -15.40
CA PRO A 22 7.67 0.94 -14.02
C PRO A 22 7.46 -0.57 -14.03
N ALA A 23 8.30 -1.26 -13.26
CA ALA A 23 8.33 -2.69 -13.05
C ALA A 23 6.92 -3.30 -13.01
N GLU A 24 6.74 -4.35 -13.81
CA GLU A 24 5.62 -5.30 -13.84
C GLU A 24 4.50 -5.00 -12.83
N GLU A 25 3.42 -4.42 -13.33
CA GLU A 25 2.11 -4.51 -12.69
C GLU A 25 1.77 -6.00 -12.56
N ARG A 26 2.13 -6.59 -11.42
CA ARG A 26 1.63 -7.90 -11.00
C ARG A 26 0.13 -7.89 -11.23
N ALA A 27 -0.35 -8.80 -12.08
CA ALA A 27 -1.76 -8.95 -12.40
C ALA A 27 -2.58 -8.84 -11.11
N SER A 28 -3.29 -7.70 -10.94
CA SER A 28 -3.98 -7.41 -9.69
C SER A 28 -5.15 -8.37 -9.58
N SER A 29 -5.09 -9.29 -8.62
CA SER A 29 -6.26 -10.07 -8.22
C SER A 29 -7.46 -9.15 -8.00
N PRO A 30 -8.69 -9.58 -8.35
CA PRO A 30 -9.87 -8.75 -8.22
C PRO A 30 -10.07 -8.34 -6.76
N THR A 31 -10.10 -7.03 -6.50
CA THR A 31 -10.36 -6.50 -5.16
C THR A 31 -11.86 -6.57 -4.87
N ARG A 32 -12.24 -7.17 -3.74
CA ARG A 32 -13.61 -7.12 -3.20
C ARG A 32 -13.69 -6.08 -2.08
N GLN A 33 -14.75 -5.28 -2.08
CA GLN A 33 -15.00 -4.32 -1.01
C GLN A 33 -15.62 -5.03 0.19
N SER A 34 -15.06 -4.76 1.38
CA SER A 34 -15.63 -5.15 2.67
C SER A 34 -15.63 -3.94 3.59
N ALA A 35 -16.67 -3.79 4.41
CA ALA A 35 -16.76 -2.73 5.42
C ALA A 35 -16.23 -3.27 6.75
N VAL A 36 -15.14 -2.69 7.25
CA VAL A 36 -14.58 -3.00 8.57
C VAL A 36 -14.65 -1.76 9.43
N PHE A 37 -15.27 -1.87 10.60
CA PHE A 37 -15.30 -0.81 11.59
C PHE A 37 -14.07 -0.94 12.49
N LEU A 38 -13.36 0.17 12.69
CA LEU A 38 -12.17 0.24 13.52
C LEU A 38 -12.45 1.23 14.65
N GLU A 39 -12.07 0.85 15.88
CA GLU A 39 -12.04 1.79 17.00
C GLU A 39 -11.11 2.98 16.70
N GLU A 40 -11.39 4.11 17.33
CA GLU A 40 -10.63 5.37 17.19
C GLU A 40 -9.13 5.16 17.42
N ARG A 41 -8.76 4.42 18.48
CA ARG A 41 -7.35 4.08 18.78
C ARG A 41 -6.64 3.37 17.63
N HIS A 42 -7.35 2.56 16.84
CA HIS A 42 -6.76 1.84 15.71
C HIS A 42 -6.54 2.79 14.53
N ILE A 43 -7.46 3.73 14.30
CA ILE A 43 -7.33 4.76 13.28
C ILE A 43 -6.17 5.69 13.62
N ASP A 44 -6.08 6.17 14.85
CA ASP A 44 -5.02 7.04 15.33
C ASP A 44 -3.65 6.41 15.15
N TRP A 45 -3.51 5.14 15.56
CA TRP A 45 -2.26 4.40 15.37
C TRP A 45 -1.88 4.30 13.88
N LEU A 46 -2.84 4.03 12.99
CA LEU A 46 -2.59 3.99 11.54
C LEU A 46 -2.18 5.38 10.99
N GLU A 47 -2.81 6.46 11.47
CA GLU A 47 -2.44 7.83 11.12
C GLU A 47 -0.99 8.11 11.49
N ASP A 48 -0.63 7.79 12.73
CA ASP A 48 0.69 8.08 13.28
C ASP A 48 1.78 7.31 12.53
N LYS A 49 1.53 6.05 12.15
CA LYS A 49 2.45 5.30 11.30
C LYS A 49 2.58 5.87 9.89
N CYS A 50 1.50 6.37 9.30
CA CYS A 50 1.59 7.08 8.03
C CYS A 50 2.43 8.37 8.14
N ARG A 51 2.26 9.13 9.24
CA ARG A 51 3.01 10.35 9.52
C ARG A 51 4.48 10.06 9.82
N GLU A 52 4.77 9.02 10.60
CA GLU A 52 6.13 8.55 10.92
C GLU A 52 6.90 8.18 9.65
N ALA A 53 6.31 7.36 8.78
CA ALA A 53 6.93 7.00 7.50
C ALA A 53 7.28 8.23 6.66
N ARG A 54 6.39 9.23 6.62
CA ARG A 54 6.62 10.49 5.89
C ARG A 54 7.72 11.34 6.54
N ARG A 55 7.73 11.45 7.88
CA ARG A 55 8.72 12.24 8.63
C ARG A 55 10.13 11.70 8.47
N ASN A 56 10.27 10.38 8.36
CA ASN A 56 11.57 9.71 8.20
C ASN A 56 12.06 9.71 6.73
N GLY A 57 11.58 10.63 5.89
CA GLY A 57 11.96 10.75 4.48
C GLY A 57 11.35 9.69 3.56
N GLY A 58 10.42 8.86 4.07
CA GLY A 58 9.75 7.82 3.30
C GLY A 58 8.59 8.32 2.44
N LYS A 59 8.10 7.42 1.58
CA LYS A 59 6.92 7.66 0.73
C LYS A 59 5.66 7.81 1.60
N ALA A 60 4.70 8.61 1.11
CA ALA A 60 3.36 8.65 1.70
C ALA A 60 2.67 7.27 1.59
N ILE A 61 2.47 6.61 2.74
CA ILE A 61 1.78 5.32 2.83
C ILE A 61 0.29 5.57 3.07
N ARG A 62 -0.58 4.86 2.34
CA ARG A 62 -2.03 4.87 2.59
C ARG A 62 -2.38 3.90 3.70
N LYS A 63 -3.35 4.21 4.56
CA LYS A 63 -3.82 3.29 5.64
C LYS A 63 -4.16 1.90 5.11
N ALA A 64 -4.87 1.84 3.98
CA ALA A 64 -5.23 0.58 3.31
C ALA A 64 -4.02 -0.24 2.84
N ALA A 65 -2.86 0.38 2.62
CA ALA A 65 -1.62 -0.36 2.31
C ALA A 65 -1.06 -1.03 3.57
N ILE A 66 -1.11 -0.35 4.72
CA ILE A 66 -0.70 -0.93 6.01
C ILE A 66 -1.62 -2.10 6.37
N ILE A 67 -2.94 -1.92 6.28
CA ILE A 67 -3.92 -2.97 6.58
C ILE A 67 -3.69 -4.20 5.70
N ARG A 68 -3.49 -4.02 4.38
CA ARG A 68 -3.18 -5.13 3.47
C ARG A 68 -1.88 -5.83 3.83
N ALA A 69 -0.80 -5.09 4.11
CA ALA A 69 0.46 -5.69 4.51
C ALA A 69 0.35 -6.48 5.83
N LEU A 70 -0.46 -6.01 6.79
CA LEU A 70 -0.73 -6.75 8.03
C LEU A 70 -1.49 -8.07 7.75
N LEU A 71 -2.45 -8.04 6.81
CA LEU A 71 -3.17 -9.24 6.40
C LEU A 71 -2.26 -10.22 5.66
N ASP A 72 -1.42 -9.73 4.74
CA ASP A 72 -0.46 -10.57 4.01
C ASP A 72 0.48 -11.31 4.98
N VAL A 73 1.06 -10.60 5.96
CA VAL A 73 1.91 -11.21 7.00
C VAL A 73 1.13 -12.22 7.85
N ALA A 74 -0.13 -11.95 8.17
CA ALA A 74 -0.96 -12.90 8.92
C ALA A 74 -1.32 -14.14 8.09
N MET A 75 -1.50 -13.98 6.78
CA MET A 75 -1.80 -15.07 5.85
C MET A 75 -0.60 -15.99 5.61
N ASP A 76 0.63 -15.47 5.71
CA ASP A 76 1.84 -16.28 5.61
C ASP A 76 2.00 -17.22 6.83
N GLY A 77 1.43 -16.86 7.97
CA GLY A 77 1.41 -17.71 9.17
C GLY A 77 0.28 -18.75 9.13
N SER A 78 0.54 -19.96 9.63
CA SER A 78 -0.49 -21.00 9.84
C SER A 78 -1.36 -20.66 11.07
N ILE A 79 -2.28 -19.71 10.92
CA ILE A 79 -3.19 -19.27 11.98
C ILE A 79 -4.50 -20.07 11.92
N ASP A 80 -4.66 -21.03 12.83
CA ASP A 80 -5.94 -21.72 13.02
C ASP A 80 -6.82 -20.92 14.00
N LEU A 81 -8.04 -20.56 13.57
CA LEU A 81 -9.04 -19.84 14.38
C LEU A 81 -10.17 -20.77 14.89
N THR A 82 -10.04 -22.09 14.72
CA THR A 82 -11.05 -23.06 15.16
C THR A 82 -11.20 -23.05 16.69
N GLY A 83 -12.45 -23.10 17.16
CA GLY A 83 -12.77 -23.21 18.59
C GLY A 83 -12.59 -21.92 19.40
N LEU A 84 -12.43 -20.77 18.74
CA LEU A 84 -12.42 -19.49 19.44
C LEU A 84 -13.83 -19.09 19.87
N HIS A 85 -13.97 -18.62 21.11
CA HIS A 85 -15.26 -18.21 21.68
C HIS A 85 -15.31 -16.72 22.01
N ARG A 86 -14.17 -16.04 22.01
CA ARG A 86 -14.06 -14.62 22.37
C ARG A 86 -13.12 -13.87 21.43
N ASP A 87 -13.45 -12.63 21.11
CA ASP A 87 -12.63 -11.75 20.26
C ASP A 87 -11.21 -11.56 20.80
N ALA A 88 -11.05 -11.52 22.12
CA ALA A 88 -9.74 -11.40 22.78
C ALA A 88 -8.80 -12.58 22.44
N GLU A 89 -9.35 -13.77 22.15
CA GLU A 89 -8.57 -14.96 21.81
C GLU A 89 -8.02 -14.88 20.38
N VAL A 90 -8.71 -14.16 19.49
CA VAL A 90 -8.31 -13.98 18.08
C VAL A 90 -6.95 -13.29 18.01
N ALA A 91 -6.78 -12.18 18.72
CA ALA A 91 -5.53 -11.43 18.71
C ALA A 91 -4.35 -12.25 19.25
N GLU A 92 -4.57 -13.03 20.31
CA GLU A 92 -3.53 -13.89 20.88
C GLU A 92 -3.14 -15.02 19.93
N ARG A 93 -4.10 -15.64 19.25
CA ARG A 93 -3.84 -16.68 18.25
C ARG A 93 -3.05 -16.12 17.06
N ILE A 94 -3.43 -14.95 16.56
CA ILE A 94 -2.71 -14.26 15.47
C ILE A 94 -1.27 -13.96 15.90
N ARG A 95 -1.05 -13.43 17.12
CA ARG A 95 0.31 -13.18 17.64
C ARG A 95 1.17 -14.43 17.66
N ARG A 96 0.62 -15.57 18.12
CA ARG A 96 1.34 -16.84 18.16
C ARG A 96 1.69 -17.34 16.76
N GLY A 97 0.74 -17.28 15.83
CA GLY A 97 0.97 -17.72 14.45
C GLY A 97 2.02 -16.87 13.73
N ILE A 98 2.03 -15.55 13.94
CA ILE A 98 3.03 -14.67 13.30
C ILE A 98 4.42 -14.80 13.93
N ARG A 99 4.53 -15.02 15.25
CA ARG A 99 5.85 -15.20 15.91
C ARG A 99 6.47 -16.57 15.70
N GLY A 100 5.65 -17.57 15.38
CA GLY A 100 6.10 -18.95 15.16
C GLY A 100 6.40 -19.30 13.69
N ALA A 101 6.11 -18.37 12.76
CA ALA A 101 6.45 -18.46 11.35
C ALA A 101 7.82 -17.81 11.08
#